data_AF-A0A5T5TC50-F1
#
_entry.id   AF-A0A5T5TC50-F1
#
_cell.length_a   1.000
_cell.length_b   1.000
_cell.length_c   1.000
_cell.angle_alpha   90.00
_cell.angle_beta   90.00
_cell.angle_gamma   90.00
#
_symmetry.space_group_name_H-M   'P 1'
#
loop_
_entity.id
_entity.type
_entity.pdbx_description
1 polymer ?
#
loop_
_entity_poly.entity_id
_entity_poly.type
_entity_poly.pdbx_seq_one_letter_code
_entity_poly.pdbx_strand_id
1 'polypeptide(L)'
;MVSTASPALSCMAIEQEIQAKGLTAPRVTRDDMIANIANTEIVKHVSVTGQVLRWAILTAKNGFAVTGKPSCSVSSENDNEEIGVKIAIENAEGEMWALMGYALKQRLHDTGGHTEDENFEHFLSYTGFHDEKPEVIEKLRKAYSDGGYALQWKSE
;
A
#
# COMPACT_ATOMS: atom_id res chain seq x y z
N MET A 1 14.23 10.19 -25.21
CA MET A 1 14.55 8.83 -24.72
C MET A 1 15.22 8.94 -23.36
N VAL A 2 14.46 8.75 -22.28
CA VAL A 2 14.97 8.24 -21.01
C VAL A 2 13.98 7.14 -20.64
N SER A 3 14.35 5.90 -20.97
CA SER A 3 13.65 4.72 -20.50
C SER A 3 14.03 4.54 -19.04
N THR A 4 13.24 5.08 -18.12
CA THR A 4 13.23 4.58 -16.73
C THR A 4 12.38 3.32 -16.69
N ALA A 5 12.79 2.29 -17.44
CA ALA A 5 12.34 0.95 -17.16
C ALA A 5 13.16 0.45 -15.96
N SER A 6 12.54 0.41 -14.79
CA SER A 6 13.04 -0.40 -13.67
C SER A 6 11.93 -0.61 -12.62
N PRO A 7 11.74 -1.80 -12.02
CA PRO A 7 12.30 -3.10 -12.41
C PRO A 7 11.29 -4.25 -12.18
N ALA A 8 10.77 -4.87 -13.25
CA ALA A 8 10.14 -6.19 -13.09
C ALA A 8 11.15 -7.27 -12.62
N LEU A 9 12.44 -6.98 -12.73
CA LEU A 9 13.56 -7.79 -12.22
C LEU A 9 13.83 -7.62 -10.70
N SER A 10 13.16 -6.71 -9.97
CA SER A 10 13.50 -6.44 -8.55
C SER A 10 12.58 -7.09 -7.52
N CYS A 11 11.30 -7.36 -7.81
CA CYS A 11 10.40 -7.87 -6.76
C CYS A 11 10.80 -9.27 -6.27
N MET A 12 11.19 -10.18 -7.17
CA MET A 12 11.68 -11.51 -6.78
C MET A 12 13.03 -11.46 -6.06
N ALA A 13 13.94 -10.58 -6.53
CA ALA A 13 15.26 -10.43 -5.92
C ALA A 13 15.16 -9.84 -4.50
N ILE A 14 14.25 -8.90 -4.28
CA ILE A 14 14.00 -8.29 -2.96
C ILE A 14 13.38 -9.31 -2.01
N GLU A 15 12.40 -10.11 -2.44
CA GLU A 15 11.79 -11.12 -1.56
C GLU A 15 12.82 -12.19 -1.14
N GLN A 16 13.70 -12.62 -2.07
CA GLN A 16 14.81 -13.51 -1.73
C GLN A 16 15.75 -12.90 -0.70
N GLU A 17 16.08 -11.61 -0.81
CA GLU A 17 16.91 -10.91 0.17
C GLU A 17 16.24 -10.81 1.55
N ILE A 18 14.93 -10.53 1.59
CA ILE A 18 14.15 -10.47 2.83
C ILE A 18 14.17 -11.84 3.54
N GLN A 19 13.95 -12.92 2.79
CA GLN A 19 14.02 -14.28 3.32
C GLN A 19 15.44 -14.65 3.77
N ALA A 20 16.47 -14.28 3.02
CA ALA A 20 17.87 -14.50 3.39
C ALA A 20 18.25 -13.79 4.70
N LYS A 21 17.59 -12.67 5.01
CA LYS A 21 17.73 -11.93 6.28
C LYS A 21 16.90 -12.53 7.43
N GLY A 22 16.19 -13.63 7.22
CA GLY A 22 15.37 -14.28 8.23
C GLY A 22 14.10 -13.51 8.59
N LEU A 23 13.70 -12.53 7.78
CA LEU A 23 12.49 -11.76 8.00
C LEU A 23 11.30 -12.60 7.51
N THR A 24 10.51 -13.14 8.43
CA THR A 24 9.42 -14.10 8.15
C THR A 24 8.03 -13.58 8.53
N ALA A 25 7.91 -12.33 8.97
CA ALA A 25 6.63 -11.72 9.31
C ALA A 25 5.67 -11.73 8.10
N PRO A 26 4.35 -11.93 8.31
CA PRO A 26 3.35 -11.93 7.23
C PRO A 26 3.41 -10.65 6.39
N ARG A 27 3.34 -10.79 5.06
CA ARG A 27 3.34 -9.67 4.11
C ARG A 27 2.52 -10.02 2.87
N VAL A 28 2.13 -9.00 2.12
CA VAL A 28 1.60 -9.16 0.77
C VAL A 28 2.77 -9.16 -0.20
N THR A 29 2.83 -10.14 -1.11
CA THR A 29 3.81 -10.17 -2.20
C THR A 29 3.16 -9.77 -3.53
N ARG A 30 4.01 -9.49 -4.53
CA ARG A 30 3.54 -9.22 -5.91
C ARG A 30 2.78 -10.43 -6.48
N ASP A 31 3.25 -11.63 -6.19
CA ASP A 31 2.64 -12.85 -6.67
C ASP A 31 1.26 -13.07 -6.03
N ASP A 32 1.11 -12.74 -4.74
CA ASP A 32 -0.20 -12.78 -4.07
C ASP A 32 -1.20 -11.84 -4.75
N MET A 33 -0.76 -10.63 -5.11
CA MET A 33 -1.61 -9.64 -5.77
C MET A 33 -2.04 -10.12 -7.16
N ILE A 34 -1.09 -10.58 -7.98
CA ILE A 34 -1.40 -11.12 -9.31
C ILE A 34 -2.32 -12.32 -9.19
N ALA A 35 -2.05 -13.23 -8.25
CA ALA A 35 -2.90 -14.38 -8.00
C ALA A 35 -4.29 -14.00 -7.49
N ASN A 36 -4.48 -12.82 -6.90
CA ASN A 36 -5.77 -12.35 -6.42
C ASN A 36 -6.61 -11.67 -7.53
N ILE A 37 -6.00 -11.20 -8.62
CA ILE A 37 -6.72 -10.59 -9.74
C ILE A 37 -7.42 -11.69 -10.56
N ALA A 38 -8.74 -11.58 -10.67
CA ALA A 38 -9.59 -12.47 -11.45
C ALA A 38 -9.89 -11.93 -12.85
N ASN A 39 -10.01 -10.60 -13.02
CA ASN A 39 -10.25 -9.96 -14.31
C ASN A 39 -9.59 -8.58 -14.40
N THR A 40 -9.22 -8.19 -15.62
CA THR A 40 -8.67 -6.87 -15.93
C THR A 40 -9.45 -6.27 -17.09
N GLU A 41 -10.06 -5.10 -16.87
CA GLU A 41 -10.80 -4.36 -17.89
C GLU A 41 -10.16 -3.00 -18.12
N ILE A 42 -10.08 -2.57 -19.38
CA ILE A 42 -9.53 -1.25 -19.75
C ILE A 42 -10.66 -0.36 -20.26
N VAL A 43 -10.86 0.78 -19.60
CA VAL A 43 -11.75 1.83 -20.07
C VAL A 43 -10.89 2.94 -20.67
N LYS A 44 -11.12 3.25 -21.94
CA LYS A 44 -10.46 4.35 -22.66
C LYS A 44 -11.44 5.50 -22.85
N HIS A 45 -10.97 6.72 -22.59
CA HIS A 45 -11.68 7.95 -22.94
C HIS A 45 -10.76 8.88 -23.73
N VAL A 46 -11.29 9.54 -24.75
CA VAL A 46 -10.61 10.62 -25.45
C VAL A 46 -11.40 11.89 -25.19
N SER A 47 -10.74 12.88 -24.58
CA SER A 47 -11.38 14.15 -24.27
C SER A 47 -11.70 14.94 -25.54
N VAL A 48 -12.52 15.99 -25.41
CA VAL A 48 -12.81 16.93 -26.49
C VAL A 48 -11.57 17.65 -27.02
N THR A 49 -10.48 17.70 -26.25
CA THR A 49 -9.20 18.31 -26.64
C THR A 49 -8.20 17.30 -27.21
N GLY A 50 -8.61 16.03 -27.42
CA GLY A 50 -7.75 14.97 -27.96
C GLY A 50 -6.83 14.30 -26.95
N GLN A 51 -7.00 14.57 -25.65
CA GLN A 51 -6.25 13.90 -24.58
C GLN A 51 -6.76 12.46 -24.41
N VAL A 52 -5.85 11.49 -24.34
CA VAL A 52 -6.19 10.07 -24.20
C VAL A 52 -5.97 9.61 -22.77
N LEU A 53 -7.04 9.10 -22.16
CA LEU A 53 -7.06 8.57 -20.80
C LEU A 53 -7.38 7.06 -20.83
N ARG A 54 -6.69 6.26 -20.02
CA ARG A 54 -7.05 4.85 -19.80
C ARG A 54 -7.06 4.51 -18.32
N TRP A 55 -8.10 3.84 -17.85
CA TRP A 55 -8.20 3.25 -16.53
C TRP A 55 -8.16 1.73 -16.64
N ALA A 56 -7.41 1.09 -15.75
CA ALA A 56 -7.56 -0.34 -15.51
C ALA A 56 -8.52 -0.54 -14.34
N ILE A 57 -9.44 -1.49 -14.51
CA ILE A 57 -10.31 -2.00 -13.46
C ILE A 57 -9.84 -3.42 -13.18
N LEU A 58 -9.31 -3.62 -11.98
CA LEU A 58 -8.83 -4.93 -11.51
C LEU A 58 -9.88 -5.52 -10.59
N THR A 59 -10.53 -6.58 -11.04
CA THR A 59 -11.50 -7.33 -10.24
C THR A 59 -10.79 -8.45 -9.51
N ALA A 60 -10.85 -8.44 -8.17
CA ALA A 60 -10.29 -9.48 -7.33
C ALA A 60 -11.19 -10.73 -7.26
N LYS A 61 -10.63 -11.86 -6.84
CA LYS A 61 -11.34 -13.15 -6.68
C LYS A 61 -12.56 -13.10 -5.76
N ASN A 62 -12.59 -12.17 -4.82
CA ASN A 62 -13.74 -11.96 -3.92
C ASN A 62 -14.84 -11.08 -4.54
N GLY A 63 -14.69 -10.64 -5.79
CA GLY A 63 -15.64 -9.79 -6.50
C GLY A 63 -15.47 -8.29 -6.27
N PHE A 64 -14.52 -7.86 -5.44
CA PHE A 64 -14.21 -6.44 -5.28
C PHE A 64 -13.44 -5.92 -6.51
N ALA A 65 -13.86 -4.80 -7.08
CA ALA A 65 -13.17 -4.16 -8.19
C ALA A 65 -12.51 -2.85 -7.73
N VAL A 66 -11.25 -2.66 -8.12
CA VAL A 66 -10.49 -1.43 -7.86
C VAL A 66 -10.04 -0.80 -9.17
N THR A 67 -9.95 0.52 -9.18
CA THR A 67 -9.30 1.27 -10.27
C THR A 67 -8.31 2.26 -9.68
N GLY A 68 -7.26 2.55 -10.45
CA GLY A 68 -6.25 3.55 -10.09
C GLY A 68 -6.39 4.84 -10.88
N LYS A 69 -5.39 5.72 -10.74
CA LYS A 69 -5.28 6.91 -11.60
C LYS A 69 -5.16 6.50 -13.07
N PRO A 70 -5.73 7.27 -14.01
CA PRO A 70 -5.60 6.94 -15.42
C PRO A 70 -4.15 7.08 -15.90
N SER A 71 -3.77 6.29 -16.89
CA SER A 71 -2.70 6.70 -17.81
C SER A 71 -3.18 7.90 -18.62
N CYS A 72 -2.27 8.81 -18.98
CA CYS A 72 -2.62 10.04 -19.66
C CYS A 72 -1.61 10.40 -20.76
N SER A 73 -2.08 10.48 -22.01
CA SER A 73 -1.36 11.12 -23.11
C SER A 73 -2.01 12.45 -23.44
N VAL A 74 -1.21 13.53 -23.46
CA VAL A 74 -1.69 14.91 -23.69
C VAL A 74 -2.24 15.10 -25.11
N SER A 75 -1.82 14.30 -26.08
CA SER A 75 -2.29 14.31 -27.46
C SER A 75 -2.37 12.89 -28.03
N SER A 76 -3.38 12.62 -28.83
CA SER A 76 -3.52 11.37 -29.58
C SER A 76 -2.35 11.08 -30.52
N GLU A 77 -1.64 12.11 -30.99
CA GLU A 77 -0.47 11.97 -31.86
C GLU A 77 0.70 11.24 -31.18
N ASN A 78 0.81 11.37 -29.86
CA ASN A 78 1.83 10.71 -29.05
C ASN A 78 1.26 9.53 -28.25
N ASP A 79 0.01 9.13 -28.50
CA ASP A 79 -0.62 8.01 -27.81
C ASP A 79 0.00 6.68 -28.26
N ASN A 80 0.36 5.86 -27.28
CA ASN A 80 0.76 4.48 -27.49
C ASN A 80 -0.11 3.60 -26.60
N GLU A 81 -0.92 2.74 -27.22
CA GLU A 81 -1.89 1.93 -26.52
C GLU A 81 -1.26 0.94 -25.54
N GLU A 82 -0.21 0.25 -25.97
CA GLU A 82 0.50 -0.73 -25.14
C GLU A 82 1.06 -0.07 -23.87
N ILE A 83 1.72 1.09 -24.03
CA ILE A 83 2.28 1.86 -22.91
C ILE A 83 1.17 2.38 -22.00
N GLY A 84 0.10 2.94 -22.59
CA GLY A 84 -1.02 3.48 -21.82
C GLY A 84 -1.74 2.41 -21.00
N VAL A 85 -1.99 1.24 -21.58
CA VAL A 85 -2.58 0.09 -20.87
C VAL A 85 -1.68 -0.35 -19.72
N LYS A 86 -0.37 -0.48 -19.96
CA LYS A 86 0.59 -0.89 -18.93
C LYS A 86 0.60 0.06 -17.73
N ILE A 87 0.66 1.37 -17.99
CA ILE A 87 0.63 2.39 -16.93
C ILE A 87 -0.70 2.37 -16.17
N ALA A 88 -1.83 2.19 -16.87
CA ALA A 88 -3.14 2.13 -16.24
C ALA A 88 -3.25 0.92 -15.30
N ILE A 89 -2.71 -0.24 -15.71
CA ILE A 89 -2.64 -1.45 -14.87
C ILE A 89 -1.74 -1.21 -13.66
N GLU A 90 -0.53 -0.67 -13.86
CA GLU A 90 0.41 -0.38 -12.76
C GLU A 90 -0.20 0.57 -11.71
N ASN A 91 -0.92 1.61 -12.17
CA ASN A 91 -1.62 2.51 -11.26
C ASN A 91 -2.72 1.80 -10.45
N ALA A 92 -3.47 0.88 -11.07
CA ALA A 92 -4.50 0.11 -10.37
C ALA A 92 -3.91 -0.97 -9.45
N GLU A 93 -2.77 -1.56 -9.82
CA GLU A 93 -1.99 -2.47 -8.96
C GLU A 93 -1.54 -1.75 -7.68
N GLY A 94 -1.14 -0.48 -7.77
CA GLY A 94 -0.81 0.34 -6.59
C GLY A 94 -1.95 0.47 -5.59
N GLU A 95 -3.18 0.69 -6.07
CA GLU A 95 -4.37 0.74 -5.20
C GLU A 95 -4.71 -0.64 -4.63
N MET A 96 -4.63 -1.68 -5.45
CA MET A 96 -4.82 -3.07 -5.01
C MET A 96 -3.84 -3.44 -3.89
N TRP A 97 -2.58 -3.03 -4.00
CA TRP A 97 -1.55 -3.28 -3.00
C TRP A 97 -1.91 -2.69 -1.64
N ALA A 98 -2.37 -1.44 -1.60
CA ALA A 98 -2.80 -0.79 -0.36
C ALA A 98 -4.00 -1.52 0.27
N LEU A 99 -4.98 -1.91 -0.54
CA LEU A 99 -6.16 -2.65 -0.09
C LEU A 99 -5.81 -4.04 0.45
N MET A 100 -4.91 -4.76 -0.22
CA MET A 100 -4.44 -6.06 0.24
C MET A 100 -3.61 -5.94 1.53
N GLY A 101 -2.80 -4.89 1.66
CA GLY A 101 -2.08 -4.59 2.89
C GLY A 101 -3.03 -4.34 4.06
N TYR A 102 -4.08 -3.54 3.85
CA TYR A 102 -5.13 -3.33 4.83
C TYR A 102 -5.85 -4.65 5.17
N ALA A 103 -6.26 -5.43 4.17
CA ALA A 103 -6.95 -6.70 4.39
C ALA A 103 -6.10 -7.71 5.18
N LEU A 104 -4.78 -7.77 4.93
CA LEU A 104 -3.86 -8.57 5.72
C LEU A 104 -3.78 -8.07 7.16
N LYS A 105 -3.63 -6.75 7.36
CA LYS A 105 -3.57 -6.16 8.70
C LYS A 105 -4.86 -6.39 9.48
N GLN A 106 -6.01 -6.24 8.83
CA GLN A 106 -7.32 -6.52 9.42
C GLN A 106 -7.44 -7.98 9.84
N ARG A 107 -7.01 -8.93 8.99
CA ARG A 107 -7.00 -10.35 9.36
C ARG A 107 -6.14 -10.62 10.59
N LEU A 108 -4.95 -10.03 10.66
CA LEU A 108 -4.07 -10.19 11.83
C LEU A 108 -4.72 -9.62 13.09
N HIS A 109 -5.38 -8.46 12.98
CA HIS A 109 -6.19 -7.86 14.04
C HIS A 109 -7.29 -8.79 14.52
N ASP A 110 -8.09 -9.34 13.61
CA ASP A 110 -9.23 -10.20 13.95
C ASP A 110 -8.79 -11.53 14.58
N THR A 111 -7.57 -11.99 14.30
CA THR A 111 -6.95 -13.17 14.95
C THR A 111 -6.27 -12.87 16.28
N GLY A 112 -6.39 -11.63 16.79
CA GLY A 112 -5.89 -11.23 18.11
C GLY A 112 -4.48 -10.64 18.13
N GLY A 113 -3.89 -10.31 16.98
CA GLY A 113 -2.64 -9.53 16.93
C GLY A 113 -2.90 -8.03 16.79
N HIS A 114 -1.92 -7.18 17.13
CA HIS A 114 -2.05 -5.71 17.04
C HIS A 114 -3.25 -5.13 17.82
N THR A 115 -3.44 -5.62 19.03
CA THR A 115 -4.36 -5.02 20.02
C THR A 115 -3.97 -3.58 20.36
N GLU A 116 -4.87 -2.80 20.97
CA GLU A 116 -4.54 -1.44 21.44
C GLU A 116 -3.30 -1.43 22.36
N ASP A 117 -3.21 -2.42 23.26
CA ASP A 117 -2.05 -2.58 24.15
C ASP A 117 -0.77 -2.86 23.36
N GLU A 118 -0.77 -3.80 22.42
CA GLU A 118 0.41 -4.08 21.60
C GLU A 118 0.80 -2.89 20.73
N ASN A 119 -0.17 -2.14 20.20
CA ASN A 119 0.10 -0.93 19.42
C ASN A 119 0.71 0.17 20.30
N PHE A 120 0.30 0.28 21.57
CA PHE A 120 0.90 1.18 22.54
C PHE A 120 2.33 0.76 22.91
N GLU A 121 2.59 -0.53 23.15
CA GLU A 121 3.95 -1.04 23.40
C GLU A 121 4.87 -0.80 22.20
N HIS A 122 4.37 -1.01 20.98
CA HIS A 122 5.09 -0.64 19.76
C HIS A 122 5.38 0.86 19.73
N PHE A 123 4.40 1.72 20.05
CA PHE A 123 4.61 3.16 20.16
C PHE A 123 5.75 3.49 21.14
N LEU A 124 5.77 2.94 22.35
CA LEU A 124 6.84 3.16 23.33
C LEU A 124 8.21 2.74 22.80
N SER A 125 8.27 1.61 22.10
CA SER A 125 9.52 1.08 21.52
C SER A 125 10.10 1.98 20.43
N TYR A 126 9.26 2.51 19.53
CA TYR A 126 9.72 3.33 18.39
C TYR A 126 9.97 4.79 18.75
N THR A 127 9.38 5.28 19.84
CA THR A 127 9.52 6.68 20.29
C THR A 127 10.57 6.88 21.38
N GLY A 128 11.07 5.80 21.98
CA GLY A 128 12.03 5.85 23.09
C GLY A 128 11.41 6.11 24.45
N PHE A 129 10.08 6.14 24.57
CA PHE A 129 9.39 6.34 25.86
C PHE A 129 9.39 5.09 26.76
N HIS A 130 9.91 3.95 26.29
CA HIS A 130 10.01 2.73 27.08
C HIS A 130 10.90 2.86 28.33
N ASP A 131 11.83 3.83 28.34
CA ASP A 131 12.73 4.11 29.47
C ASP A 131 12.15 5.13 30.47
N GLU A 132 10.95 5.66 30.23
CA GLU A 132 10.32 6.64 31.12
C GLU A 132 9.83 6.01 32.43
N LYS A 133 9.59 6.87 33.42
CA LYS A 133 9.04 6.42 34.71
C LYS A 133 7.66 5.77 34.51
N PRO A 134 7.28 4.75 35.32
CA PRO A 134 5.98 4.08 35.20
C PRO A 134 4.78 5.04 35.22
N GLU A 135 4.85 6.10 36.03
CA GLU A 135 3.80 7.12 36.12
C GLU A 135 3.63 7.93 34.81
N VAL A 136 4.70 8.12 34.05
CA VAL A 136 4.68 8.79 32.75
C VAL A 136 4.10 7.84 31.70
N ILE A 137 4.53 6.58 31.71
CA ILE A 137 4.02 5.54 30.81
C ILE A 137 2.51 5.36 31.00
N GLU A 138 2.00 5.36 32.23
CA GLU A 138 0.56 5.24 32.50
C GLU A 138 -0.24 6.45 31.99
N LYS A 139 0.30 7.66 32.16
CA LYS A 139 -0.31 8.87 31.58
C LYS A 139 -0.33 8.83 30.05
N LEU A 140 0.75 8.34 29.44
CA LEU A 140 0.84 8.15 28.00
C LEU A 140 -0.16 7.09 27.51
N ARG A 141 -0.34 5.98 28.24
CA ARG A 141 -1.32 4.94 27.92
C ARG A 141 -2.73 5.52 27.92
N LYS A 142 -3.08 6.25 28.98
CA LYS A 142 -4.38 6.93 29.06
C LYS A 142 -4.59 7.91 27.91
N ALA A 143 -3.60 8.76 27.61
CA ALA A 143 -3.68 9.72 26.51
C ALA A 143 -3.85 9.02 25.15
N TYR A 144 -3.12 7.92 24.92
CA TYR A 144 -3.22 7.11 23.71
C TYR A 144 -4.61 6.50 23.52
N SER A 145 -5.17 5.88 24.56
CA SER A 145 -6.53 5.30 24.54
C SER A 145 -7.62 6.36 24.36
N ASP A 146 -7.42 7.57 24.87
CA ASP A 146 -8.37 8.68 24.73
C ASP A 146 -8.27 9.38 23.34
N GLY A 147 -7.40 8.90 22.44
CA GLY A 147 -7.18 9.50 21.12
C GLY A 147 -6.31 10.78 21.14
N GLY A 148 -5.67 11.07 22.26
CA GLY A 148 -4.72 12.17 22.42
C GLY A 148 -3.36 11.79 21.85
N TYR A 149 -2.95 12.40 20.74
CA TYR A 149 -1.60 12.23 20.21
C TYR A 149 -0.55 12.65 21.26
N ALA A 150 0.22 11.69 21.75
CA ALA A 150 1.35 11.86 22.68
C ALA A 150 2.45 12.85 22.20
N LEU A 151 2.33 13.39 20.98
CA LEU A 151 3.23 14.37 20.38
C LEU A 151 3.16 15.77 21.03
N GLN A 152 2.14 16.07 21.83
CA GLN A 152 2.04 17.35 22.55
C GLN A 152 2.96 17.43 23.78
N TRP A 153 3.67 16.36 24.15
CA TRP A 153 4.45 16.31 25.39
C TRP A 153 5.88 16.90 25.29
N LYS A 154 6.37 17.24 24.08
CA LYS A 154 7.70 17.84 23.89
C LYS A 154 7.70 19.37 23.73
N SER A 155 6.58 20.04 24.00
CA SER A 155 6.48 21.50 23.91
C SER A 155 6.43 22.17 25.27
N GLU A 156 7.41 21.91 26.15
CA GLU A 156 7.75 22.77 27.30
C GLU A 156 9.26 22.77 27.54
#